data_AF-A0A4Y9F3B6-F1
#
_entry.id   AF-A0A4Y9F3B6-F1
#
_cell.length_a   1.000
_cell.length_b   1.000
_cell.length_c   1.000
_cell.angle_alpha   90.00
_cell.angle_beta   90.00
_cell.angle_gamma   90.00
#
_symmetry.space_group_name_H-M   'P 1'
#
loop_
_entity.id
_entity.type
_entity.pdbx_description
1 polymer ?
#
loop_
_entity_poly.entity_id
_entity_poly.type
_entity_poly.pdbx_seq_one_letter_code
_entity_poly.pdbx_strand_id
1 'polypeptide(L)'
;MGSASAATSGLRGTTMSLAFSALIQLPLSVPAMVGLDADAWFKLALSAIVGVALAYSADNIAGQLTSATVIGVLFSIDPVVGAIVGTFMLGEVLSAWSYLGIVLIAASGAYIVWRTNRSAIAVTLHTSALPVIDPRAQGHS
;
A
#
# COMPACT_ATOMS: atom_id res chain seq x y z
N MET A 1 20.09 19.14 -5.42
CA MET A 1 18.65 19.36 -5.78
C MET A 1 18.21 18.18 -6.62
N GLY A 2 17.40 17.24 -6.11
CA GLY A 2 17.08 16.01 -6.88
C GLY A 2 15.94 15.12 -6.35
N SER A 3 15.47 15.28 -5.10
CA SER A 3 14.42 14.42 -4.53
C SER A 3 12.98 14.82 -4.90
N ALA A 4 12.74 16.10 -5.22
CA ALA A 4 11.39 16.59 -5.52
C ALA A 4 10.80 16.01 -6.83
N SER A 5 11.66 15.68 -7.80
CA SER A 5 11.24 15.18 -9.13
C SER A 5 10.77 13.72 -9.10
N ALA A 6 11.41 12.86 -8.29
CA ALA A 6 11.00 11.47 -8.15
C ALA A 6 9.68 11.35 -7.38
N ALA A 7 9.54 12.11 -6.29
CA ALA A 7 8.32 12.16 -5.48
C ALA A 7 7.10 12.67 -6.26
N THR A 8 7.25 13.75 -7.03
CA THR A 8 6.17 14.27 -7.88
C THR A 8 5.81 13.31 -9.01
N SER A 9 6.77 12.55 -9.53
CA SER A 9 6.53 11.55 -10.58
C SER A 9 5.67 10.38 -10.07
N GLY A 10 5.96 9.86 -8.88
CA GLY A 10 5.14 8.82 -8.24
C GLY A 10 3.71 9.29 -7.98
N LEU A 11 3.55 10.49 -7.43
CA LEU A 11 2.24 11.08 -7.14
C LEU A 11 1.42 11.33 -8.42
N ARG A 12 2.07 11.76 -9.51
CA ARG A 12 1.43 11.93 -10.83
C ARG A 12 0.90 10.61 -11.38
N GLY A 13 1.65 9.52 -11.21
CA GLY A 13 1.21 8.18 -11.57
C GLY A 13 -0.09 7.79 -10.85
N THR A 14 -0.14 7.96 -9.53
CA THR A 14 -1.36 7.65 -8.75
C THR A 14 -2.54 8.54 -9.11
N THR A 15 -2.31 9.84 -9.35
CA THR A 15 -3.39 10.75 -9.80
C THR A 15 -3.97 10.32 -11.13
N MET A 16 -3.13 9.88 -12.08
CA MET A 16 -3.59 9.40 -13.38
C MET A 16 -4.40 8.10 -13.25
N SER A 17 -3.96 7.16 -12.40
CA SER A 17 -4.71 5.95 -12.10
C SER A 17 -6.05 6.23 -11.44
N LEU A 18 -6.10 7.18 -10.50
CA LEU A 18 -7.35 7.62 -9.86
C LEU A 18 -8.30 8.28 -10.86
N ALA A 19 -7.78 9.13 -11.74
CA ALA A 19 -8.58 9.74 -12.80
C ALA A 19 -9.16 8.68 -13.75
N PHE A 20 -8.35 7.70 -14.14
CA PHE A 20 -8.80 6.59 -14.99
C PHE A 20 -9.84 5.71 -14.29
N SER A 21 -9.64 5.39 -13.01
CA SER A 21 -10.62 4.66 -12.19
C SER A 21 -11.93 5.44 -12.07
N ALA A 22 -11.87 6.76 -11.84
CA ALA A 22 -13.05 7.62 -11.77
C ALA A 22 -13.82 7.64 -13.10
N LEU A 23 -13.13 7.67 -14.24
CA LEU A 23 -13.76 7.58 -15.56
C LEU A 23 -14.49 6.25 -15.77
N ILE A 24 -13.90 5.14 -15.32
CA ILE A 24 -14.54 3.82 -15.36
C ILE A 24 -15.76 3.76 -14.44
N GLN A 25 -15.68 4.38 -13.26
CA GLN A 25 -16.77 4.40 -12.27
C GLN A 25 -17.90 5.37 -12.63
N LEU A 26 -17.61 6.37 -13.48
CA LEU A 26 -18.53 7.45 -13.84
C LEU A 26 -19.92 6.94 -14.28
N PRO A 27 -20.07 6.01 -15.25
CA PRO A 27 -21.39 5.55 -15.69
C PRO A 27 -22.23 4.91 -14.57
N LEU A 28 -21.59 4.28 -13.59
CA LEU A 28 -22.26 3.70 -12.43
C LEU A 28 -22.65 4.77 -11.39
N SER A 29 -21.90 5.87 -11.35
CA SER A 29 -22.06 6.93 -10.34
C SER A 29 -23.04 8.02 -10.76
N VAL A 30 -23.20 8.26 -12.07
CA VAL A 30 -24.09 9.30 -12.62
C VAL A 30 -25.54 9.16 -12.12
N PRO A 31 -26.18 7.96 -12.10
CA PRO A 31 -27.53 7.84 -11.57
C PRO A 31 -27.65 8.19 -10.08
N ALA A 32 -26.60 7.92 -9.29
CA ALA A 32 -26.58 8.19 -7.86
C ALA A 32 -26.32 9.69 -7.53
N MET A 33 -25.84 10.47 -8.50
CA MET A 33 -25.62 11.90 -8.34
C MET A 33 -26.88 12.74 -8.53
N VAL A 34 -27.91 12.18 -9.17
CA VAL A 34 -29.17 12.86 -9.45
C VAL A 34 -29.97 12.97 -8.15
N GLY A 35 -29.81 14.09 -7.43
CA GLY A 35 -30.49 14.36 -6.16
C GLY A 35 -29.57 14.76 -5.01
N LEU A 36 -28.27 14.90 -5.25
CA LEU A 36 -27.33 15.37 -4.23
C LEU A 36 -27.45 16.89 -4.01
N ASP A 37 -27.79 17.27 -2.79
CA ASP A 37 -27.77 18.66 -2.34
C ASP A 37 -26.35 19.16 -2.02
N ALA A 38 -26.18 20.47 -1.86
CA ALA A 38 -24.87 21.09 -1.60
C ALA A 38 -24.15 20.52 -0.35
N ASP A 39 -24.90 20.19 0.70
CA ASP A 39 -24.36 19.56 1.91
C ASP A 39 -23.84 18.14 1.65
N ALA A 40 -24.54 17.37 0.81
CA ALA A 40 -24.09 16.03 0.42
C ALA A 40 -22.80 16.09 -0.41
N TRP A 41 -22.71 17.04 -1.35
CA TRP A 41 -21.49 17.31 -2.09
C TRP A 41 -20.32 17.70 -1.19
N PHE A 42 -20.56 18.54 -0.18
CA PHE A 42 -19.55 18.93 0.79
C PHE A 42 -19.04 17.72 1.59
N LYS A 43 -19.94 16.88 2.11
CA LYS A 43 -19.58 15.66 2.83
C LYS A 43 -18.80 14.68 1.95
N LEU A 44 -19.19 14.51 0.68
CA LEU A 44 -18.47 13.70 -0.29
C LEU A 44 -17.07 14.25 -0.56
N ALA A 45 -16.93 15.57 -0.75
CA ALA A 45 -15.63 16.20 -0.96
C ALA A 45 -14.72 16.04 0.27
N LEU A 46 -15.26 16.23 1.47
CA LEU A 46 -14.51 16.04 2.71
C LEU A 46 -14.07 14.57 2.86
N SER A 47 -14.97 13.62 2.60
CA SER A 47 -14.66 12.20 2.62
C SER A 47 -13.61 11.83 1.58
N ALA A 48 -13.66 12.40 0.38
CA ALA A 48 -12.67 12.14 -0.67
C ALA A 48 -11.28 12.68 -0.28
N ILE A 49 -11.22 13.87 0.34
CA ILE A 49 -9.95 14.44 0.82
C ILE A 49 -9.36 13.57 1.93
N VAL A 50 -10.16 13.23 2.94
CA VAL A 50 -9.68 12.52 4.13
C VAL A 50 -9.42 11.04 3.84
N GLY A 51 -10.38 10.37 3.20
CA GLY A 51 -10.33 8.92 2.98
C GLY A 51 -9.54 8.49 1.75
N VAL A 52 -9.40 9.34 0.73
CA VAL A 52 -8.69 9.00 -0.51
C VAL A 52 -7.41 9.81 -0.65
N ALA A 53 -7.49 11.14 -0.70
CA ALA A 53 -6.32 11.97 -1.03
C ALA A 53 -5.22 11.88 0.05
N LEU A 54 -5.58 11.98 1.32
CA LEU A 54 -4.62 11.85 2.42
C LEU A 54 -4.07 10.43 2.54
N ALA A 55 -4.91 9.41 2.46
CA ALA A 55 -4.51 8.01 2.53
C ALA A 55 -3.51 7.65 1.42
N TYR A 56 -3.85 7.91 0.14
CA TYR A 56 -2.95 7.65 -0.98
C TYR A 56 -1.66 8.47 -0.93
N SER A 57 -1.71 9.69 -0.37
CA SER A 57 -0.50 10.49 -0.18
C SER A 57 0.43 9.86 0.86
N ALA A 58 -0.14 9.42 2.00
CA ALA A 58 0.62 8.71 3.02
C ALA A 58 1.23 7.42 2.48
N ASP A 59 0.46 6.65 1.70
CA ASP A 59 0.92 5.41 1.06
C ASP A 59 2.07 5.67 0.08
N ASN A 60 1.95 6.72 -0.75
CA ASN A 60 3.02 7.11 -1.65
C ASN A 60 4.29 7.54 -0.89
N ILE A 61 4.14 8.26 0.22
CA ILE A 61 5.28 8.67 1.06
C ILE A 61 5.93 7.45 1.71
N ALA A 62 5.14 6.55 2.30
CA ALA A 62 5.63 5.28 2.83
C ALA A 62 6.36 4.48 1.74
N GLY A 63 5.77 4.45 0.53
CA GLY A 63 6.34 3.94 -0.71
C GLY A 63 7.76 4.40 -1.00
N GLN A 64 8.02 5.69 -0.82
CA GLN A 64 9.29 6.33 -1.13
C GLN A 64 10.33 6.17 -0.01
N LEU A 65 9.89 6.00 1.23
CA LEU A 65 10.75 5.95 2.41
C LEU A 65 11.11 4.53 2.87
N THR A 66 10.43 3.51 2.33
CA THR A 66 10.45 2.15 2.87
C THR A 66 10.62 1.09 1.78
N SER A 67 11.08 -0.11 2.15
CA SER A 67 11.18 -1.24 1.22
C SER A 67 9.81 -1.83 0.85
N ALA A 68 9.70 -2.39 -0.36
CA ALA A 68 8.48 -3.04 -0.85
C ALA A 68 7.95 -4.13 0.11
N THR A 69 8.84 -4.85 0.79
CA THR A 69 8.46 -5.87 1.77
C THR A 69 7.73 -5.28 2.98
N VAL A 70 8.20 -4.16 3.51
CA VAL A 70 7.58 -3.52 4.68
C VAL A 70 6.26 -2.85 4.29
N ILE A 71 6.18 -2.24 3.11
CA ILE A 71 4.91 -1.70 2.57
C ILE A 71 3.87 -2.81 2.43
N GLY A 72 4.28 -4.00 1.94
CA GLY A 72 3.39 -5.16 1.85
C GLY A 72 2.81 -5.60 3.19
N VAL A 73 3.57 -5.49 4.29
CA VAL A 73 3.04 -5.75 5.65
C VAL A 73 2.02 -4.69 6.05
N LEU A 74 2.37 -3.42 5.88
CA LEU A 74 1.52 -2.30 6.28
C LEU A 74 0.15 -2.39 5.58
N PHE A 75 0.14 -2.66 4.28
CA PHE A 75 -1.09 -2.85 3.50
C PHE A 75 -1.91 -4.06 3.92
N SER A 76 -1.27 -5.08 4.46
CA SER A 76 -1.99 -6.28 4.94
C SER A 76 -2.65 -6.07 6.30
N ILE A 77 -2.21 -5.05 7.05
CA ILE A 77 -2.82 -4.63 8.32
C ILE A 77 -3.97 -3.63 8.07
N ASP A 78 -3.97 -2.93 6.93
CA ASP A 78 -4.98 -1.94 6.56
C ASP A 78 -6.44 -2.43 6.74
N PRO A 79 -6.84 -3.64 6.29
CA PRO A 79 -8.20 -4.13 6.48
C PRO A 79 -8.57 -4.33 7.96
N VAL A 80 -7.60 -4.68 8.80
CA VAL A 80 -7.80 -4.85 10.25
C VAL A 80 -8.09 -3.51 10.89
N VAL A 81 -7.28 -2.50 10.58
CA VAL A 81 -7.47 -1.13 11.09
C VAL A 81 -8.77 -0.54 10.57
N GLY A 82 -9.04 -0.67 9.28
CA GLY A 82 -10.28 -0.23 8.64
C GLY A 82 -11.51 -0.89 9.27
N ALA A 83 -11.44 -2.19 9.59
CA ALA A 83 -12.53 -2.88 10.28
C ALA A 83 -12.73 -2.36 11.72
N ILE A 84 -11.66 -2.15 12.49
CA ILE A 84 -11.76 -1.60 13.86
C ILE A 84 -12.39 -0.21 13.81
N VAL A 85 -11.82 0.70 13.02
CA VAL A 85 -12.31 2.09 12.91
C VAL A 85 -13.74 2.11 12.38
N GLY A 86 -14.05 1.31 11.36
CA GLY A 86 -15.39 1.16 10.80
C GLY A 86 -16.39 0.66 11.83
N THR A 87 -16.05 -0.38 12.59
CA THR A 87 -16.91 -0.90 13.69
C THR A 87 -17.20 0.18 14.72
N PHE A 88 -16.18 0.93 15.15
CA PHE A 88 -16.34 1.98 16.16
C PHE A 88 -17.12 3.19 15.66
N MET A 89 -16.94 3.59 14.40
CA MET A 89 -17.61 4.75 13.81
C MET A 89 -19.04 4.46 13.35
N LEU A 90 -19.30 3.28 12.77
CA LEU A 90 -20.64 2.88 12.31
C LEU A 90 -21.48 2.21 13.41
N GLY A 91 -20.83 1.64 14.44
CA GLY A 91 -21.52 0.89 15.50
C GLY A 91 -22.03 -0.49 15.06
N GLU A 92 -21.66 -0.96 13.88
CA GLU A 92 -22.15 -2.20 13.28
C GLU A 92 -21.20 -3.38 13.58
N VAL A 93 -21.77 -4.52 13.98
CA VAL A 93 -21.00 -5.75 14.16
C VAL A 93 -20.74 -6.37 12.79
N LEU A 94 -19.47 -6.50 12.39
CA LEU A 94 -19.11 -7.11 11.12
C LEU A 94 -19.56 -8.57 11.07
N SER A 95 -19.96 -9.01 9.87
CA SER A 95 -20.32 -10.42 9.65
C SER A 95 -19.12 -11.35 9.89
N ALA A 96 -19.39 -12.60 10.26
CA ALA A 96 -18.34 -13.62 10.41
C ALA A 96 -17.48 -13.78 9.14
N TRP A 97 -18.08 -13.61 7.96
CA TRP A 97 -17.37 -13.67 6.68
C TRP A 97 -16.41 -12.50 6.45
N SER A 98 -16.77 -11.32 6.94
CA SER A 98 -15.91 -10.14 6.87
C SER A 98 -14.65 -10.34 7.71
N TYR A 99 -14.80 -10.87 8.93
CA TYR A 99 -13.65 -11.23 9.77
C TYR A 99 -12.75 -12.28 9.11
N LEU A 100 -13.32 -13.30 8.48
CA LEU A 100 -12.54 -14.30 7.75
C LEU A 100 -11.72 -13.67 6.62
N GLY A 101 -12.33 -12.78 5.83
CA GLY A 101 -11.64 -12.04 4.76
C GLY A 101 -10.48 -11.20 5.30
N ILE A 102 -10.71 -10.44 6.38
CA ILE A 102 -9.68 -9.62 7.04
C ILE A 102 -8.51 -10.49 7.51
N VAL A 103 -8.79 -11.62 8.18
CA VAL A 103 -7.77 -12.55 8.64
C VAL A 103 -6.98 -13.11 7.47
N LEU A 104 -7.64 -13.45 6.36
CA LEU A 104 -6.98 -14.00 5.17
C LEU A 104 -6.03 -12.99 4.51
N ILE A 105 -6.44 -11.73 4.40
CA ILE A 105 -5.60 -10.64 3.87
C ILE A 105 -4.37 -10.44 4.78
N ALA A 106 -4.59 -10.32 6.09
CA ALA A 106 -3.52 -10.14 7.06
C ALA A 106 -2.53 -11.31 7.07
N ALA A 107 -3.03 -12.55 7.03
CA ALA A 107 -2.22 -13.76 6.98
C ALA A 107 -1.40 -13.85 5.68
N SER A 108 -1.99 -13.48 4.53
CA SER A 108 -1.28 -13.43 3.26
C SER A 108 -0.08 -12.47 3.30
N GLY A 109 -0.27 -11.28 3.85
CA GLY A 109 0.81 -10.31 4.07
C GLY A 109 1.94 -10.83 4.93
N ALA A 110 1.59 -11.38 6.09
CA ALA A 110 2.54 -11.98 7.00
C ALA A 110 3.32 -13.12 6.33
N TYR A 111 2.63 -13.94 5.53
CA TYR A 111 3.24 -15.04 4.80
C TYR A 111 4.26 -14.57 3.75
N ILE A 112 3.94 -13.54 2.96
CA ILE A 112 4.86 -12.97 1.96
C ILE A 112 6.15 -12.51 2.63
N VAL A 113 6.05 -11.78 3.74
CA VAL A 113 7.23 -11.28 4.47
C VAL A 113 8.06 -12.39 5.07
N TRP A 114 7.40 -13.39 5.66
CA TRP A 114 8.10 -14.56 6.18
C TRP A 114 8.90 -15.28 5.07
N ARG A 115 8.32 -15.40 3.86
CA ARG A 115 9.01 -15.98 2.69
C ARG A 115 10.18 -15.12 2.24
N THR A 116 10.00 -13.80 2.13
CA THR A 116 11.07 -12.88 1.72
C THR A 116 12.25 -12.89 2.69
N ASN A 117 11.97 -12.91 4.00
CA ASN A 117 13.01 -12.95 5.04
C ASN A 117 13.80 -14.28 5.00
N ARG A 118 13.13 -15.42 4.78
CA ARG A 118 13.80 -16.71 4.60
C ARG A 118 14.71 -16.76 3.37
N SER A 119 14.26 -16.18 2.26
CA SER A 119 15.08 -16.10 1.03
C SER A 119 16.33 -15.26 1.23
N ALA A 120 16.24 -14.15 1.97
CA ALA A 120 17.39 -13.31 2.30
C ALA A 120 18.43 -14.07 3.16
N ILE A 121 17.98 -14.80 4.18
CA ILE A 121 18.86 -15.60 5.05
C ILE A 121 19.58 -16.71 4.26
N ALA A 122 18.87 -17.40 3.36
CA ALA A 122 19.44 -18.46 2.54
C ALA A 122 20.55 -17.96 1.60
N VAL A 123 20.38 -16.77 1.01
CA VAL A 123 21.39 -16.16 0.13
C VAL A 123 22.64 -15.76 0.91
N THR A 124 22.49 -15.15 2.09
CA THR A 124 23.63 -14.76 2.93
C THR A 124 24.48 -15.96 3.34
N LEU A 125 23.86 -17.08 3.73
CA LEU A 125 24.58 -18.30 4.11
C LEU A 125 25.39 -18.91 2.95
N HIS A 126 24.88 -18.85 1.71
CA HIS A 126 25.63 -19.29 0.53
C HIS A 126 26.81 -18.37 0.19
N THR A 127 26.63 -17.05 0.30
CA THR A 127 27.71 -16.07 0.05
C THR A 127 28.84 -16.21 1.08
N SER A 128 28.52 -16.48 2.36
CA SER A 128 29.54 -16.71 3.41
C SER A 128 30.34 -18.00 3.23
N ALA A 129 29.87 -18.94 2.41
CA ALA A 129 30.56 -20.19 2.13
C ALA A 129 31.55 -20.11 0.95
N LEU A 130 31.59 -18.98 0.23
CA LEU A 130 32.53 -18.79 -0.87
C LEU A 130 33.89 -18.28 -0.34
N PRO A 131 35.02 -18.88 -0.78
CA PRO A 131 36.34 -18.32 -0.53
C PRO A 131 36.43 -16.90 -1.12
N VAL A 132 36.78 -15.92 -0.28
CA VAL A 132 37.17 -14.58 -0.74
C VAL A 132 38.39 -14.75 -1.65
N ILE A 133 38.18 -14.57 -2.95
CA ILE A 133 39.28 -14.52 -3.91
C ILE A 133 39.94 -13.16 -3.71
N ASP A 134 41.09 -13.15 -3.04
CA ASP A 134 41.91 -11.94 -2.87
C ASP A 134 42.57 -11.60 -4.22
N PRO A 135 42.22 -10.46 -4.86
CA PRO A 135 42.80 -10.06 -6.13
C PRO A 135 44.29 -9.68 -6.02
N ARG A 136 44.86 -9.56 -4.81
CA ARG A 136 46.28 -9.23 -4.60
C ARG A 136 47.22 -10.44 -4.66
N ALA A 137 46.70 -11.66 -4.72
CA ALA A 137 47.50 -12.87 -4.88
C ALA A 137 47.92 -13.18 -6.33
N GLN A 138 47.49 -12.37 -7.31
CA GLN A 138 47.88 -12.51 -8.73
C GLN A 138 48.84 -11.40 -9.19
N GLY A 139 49.65 -10.86 -8.28
CA GLY A 139 50.78 -10.02 -8.63
C GLY A 139 51.98 -10.85 -9.11
N HIS A 140 52.55 -10.39 -10.23
CA HIS A 140 53.97 -10.51 -10.59
C HIS A 140 54.43 -11.82 -11.24
N SER A 141 54.66 -11.73 -12.54
CA SER A 141 55.82 -12.33 -13.21
C SER A 141 56.27 -11.38 -14.31
#